data_AF-A0A443YTK6-F1
#
_entry.id   AF-A0A443YTK6-F1
#
_cell.length_a   1.000
_cell.length_b   1.000
_cell.length_c   1.000
_cell.angle_alpha   90.00
_cell.angle_beta   90.00
_cell.angle_gamma   90.00
#
_symmetry.space_group_name_H-M   'P 1'
#
loop_
_entity.id
_entity.type
_entity.pdbx_description
1 polymer ?
#
loop_
_entity_poly.entity_id
_entity_poly.type
_entity_poly.pdbx_seq_one_letter_code
_entity_poly.pdbx_strand_id
1 'polypeptide(L)'
;MANPAKAYLATQVETTTQGELLLMLYEAAIKFLKQAKVEIDNKDFAKKGIYISKAMAIIHELSESLNKEKGGDITPRLGQLYLFCTTQLVKANIRLDNKMIDDVIRILDGLRSAYAQVVPTHDGKAAPAASPKSVTPPTVPAPIPLQTQYKANVPTSGGPNQADKPDPRQVPPTVQNPPIQPKSAANAAKFRAANAYTNANR
;
A
#
# COMPACT_ATOMS: atom_id res chain seq x y z
N MET A 1 -5.64 48.18 -8.30
CA MET A 1 -5.81 47.07 -9.26
C MET A 1 -4.72 46.05 -8.96
N ALA A 2 -5.07 44.87 -8.43
CA ALA A 2 -4.11 43.83 -8.10
C ALA A 2 -3.54 43.22 -9.39
N ASN A 3 -2.22 43.11 -9.50
CA ASN A 3 -1.57 42.58 -10.69
C ASN A 3 -1.69 41.04 -10.71
N PRO A 4 -2.47 40.43 -11.61
CA PRO A 4 -2.66 38.98 -11.66
C PRO A 4 -1.34 38.23 -11.82
N ALA A 5 -0.35 38.81 -12.52
CA ALA A 5 0.97 38.18 -12.68
C ALA A 5 1.72 37.97 -11.35
N LYS A 6 1.54 38.84 -10.35
CA LYS A 6 2.16 38.66 -9.03
C LYS A 6 1.55 37.49 -8.25
N ALA A 7 0.25 37.24 -8.40
CA ALA A 7 -0.42 36.10 -7.77
C ALA A 7 0.00 34.77 -8.41
N TYR A 8 0.10 34.73 -9.75
CA TYR A 8 0.61 33.54 -10.46
C TYR A 8 2.06 33.21 -10.07
N LEU A 9 2.95 34.21 -9.99
CA LEU A 9 4.33 34.00 -9.57
C LEU A 9 4.41 33.54 -8.11
N ALA A 10 3.60 34.09 -7.21
CA ALA A 10 3.56 33.66 -5.81
C ALA A 10 3.12 32.20 -5.68
N THR A 11 2.03 31.80 -6.35
CA THR A 11 1.55 30.41 -6.35
C THR A 11 2.55 29.45 -7.00
N GLN A 12 3.24 29.88 -8.07
CA GLN A 12 4.26 29.07 -8.73
C GLN A 12 5.48 28.83 -7.82
N VAL A 13 5.97 29.87 -7.14
CA VAL A 13 7.11 29.73 -6.21
C VAL A 13 6.73 28.88 -5.00
N GLU A 14 5.56 29.08 -4.42
CA GLU A 14 5.08 28.33 -3.25
C GLU A 14 4.86 26.84 -3.56
N THR A 15 4.27 26.51 -4.70
CA THR A 15 4.08 25.11 -5.12
C THR A 15 5.40 24.43 -5.52
N THR A 16 6.35 25.20 -6.07
CA THR A 16 7.68 24.69 -6.40
C THR A 16 8.46 24.33 -5.14
N THR A 17 8.50 25.22 -4.14
CA THR A 17 9.22 24.94 -2.89
C THR A 17 8.61 23.77 -2.11
N GLN A 18 7.28 23.66 -2.11
CA GLN A 18 6.60 22.50 -1.53
C GLN A 18 6.91 21.20 -2.31
N GLY A 19 6.95 21.26 -3.64
CA GLY A 19 7.31 20.15 -4.50
C GLY A 19 8.76 19.69 -4.31
N GLU A 20 9.71 20.63 -4.23
CA GLU A 20 11.12 20.33 -3.96
C GLU A 20 11.32 19.69 -2.59
N LEU A 21 10.64 20.20 -1.55
CA LEU A 21 10.66 19.61 -0.22
C LEU A 21 10.13 18.16 -0.24
N LEU A 22 9.05 17.90 -0.99
CA LEU A 22 8.51 16.55 -1.17
C LEU A 22 9.56 15.60 -1.76
N LEU A 23 10.28 16.02 -2.80
CA LEU A 23 11.34 15.22 -3.42
C LEU A 23 12.49 14.94 -2.44
N MET A 24 12.91 15.96 -1.69
CA MET A 24 13.95 15.82 -0.66
C MET A 24 13.56 14.84 0.46
N LEU A 25 12.29 14.80 0.85
CA LEU A 25 11.79 13.82 1.84
C LEU A 25 11.94 12.40 1.33
N TYR A 26 11.54 12.11 0.09
CA TYR A 26 11.76 10.79 -0.52
C TYR A 26 13.24 10.42 -0.57
N GLU A 27 14.11 11.35 -0.98
CA GLU A 27 15.55 11.12 -1.04
C GLU A 27 16.13 10.81 0.34
N ALA A 28 15.72 11.55 1.36
CA ALA A 28 16.15 11.32 2.74
C ALA A 28 15.69 9.95 3.26
N ALA A 29 14.43 9.56 3.02
CA ALA A 29 13.93 8.25 3.38
C ALA A 29 14.74 7.13 2.71
N ILE A 30 14.94 7.21 1.39
CA ILE A 30 15.75 6.25 0.62
C ILE A 30 17.19 6.19 1.14
N LYS A 31 17.80 7.34 1.46
CA LYS A 31 19.15 7.42 2.02
C LYS A 31 19.24 6.69 3.36
N PHE A 32 18.29 6.92 4.27
CA PHE A 32 18.27 6.21 5.55
C PHE A 32 18.08 4.70 5.37
N LEU A 33 17.24 4.27 4.42
CA LEU A 33 17.08 2.85 4.13
C LEU A 33 18.37 2.22 3.58
N LYS A 34 19.09 2.90 2.69
CA LYS A 34 20.41 2.45 2.22
C LYS A 34 21.43 2.34 3.37
N GLN A 35 21.43 3.30 4.30
CA GLN A 35 22.27 3.24 5.50
C GLN A 35 21.89 2.07 6.41
N ALA A 36 20.58 1.82 6.61
CA ALA A 36 20.11 0.69 7.40
C ALA A 36 20.62 -0.66 6.86
N LYS A 37 20.68 -0.83 5.54
CA LYS A 37 21.23 -2.04 4.90
C LYS A 37 22.72 -2.23 5.22
N VAL A 38 23.50 -1.16 5.12
CA VAL A 38 24.93 -1.19 5.46
C VAL A 38 25.12 -1.61 6.92
N GLU A 39 24.30 -1.09 7.84
CA GLU A 39 24.40 -1.47 9.25
C GLU A 39 23.90 -2.90 9.55
N ILE A 40 23.01 -3.47 8.73
CA ILE A 40 22.69 -4.91 8.77
C ILE A 40 23.94 -5.73 8.46
N ASP A 41 24.65 -5.37 7.39
CA ASP A 41 25.85 -6.08 6.94
C ASP A 41 27.00 -5.95 7.97
N ASN A 42 27.12 -4.78 8.61
CA ASN A 42 28.06 -4.52 9.70
C ASN A 42 27.65 -5.16 11.04
N LYS A 43 26.44 -5.72 11.15
CA LYS A 43 25.84 -6.22 12.39
C LYS A 43 25.66 -5.17 13.50
N ASP A 44 25.59 -3.89 13.14
CA ASP A 44 25.25 -2.80 14.06
C ASP A 44 23.73 -2.62 14.12
N PHE A 45 23.07 -3.51 14.87
CA PHE A 45 21.61 -3.56 14.90
C PHE A 45 20.96 -2.34 15.56
N ALA A 46 21.68 -1.67 16.47
CA ALA A 46 21.23 -0.43 17.10
C ALA A 46 21.17 0.70 16.07
N LYS A 47 22.26 0.96 15.33
CA LYS A 47 22.27 1.98 14.28
C LYS A 47 21.30 1.67 13.15
N LYS A 48 21.21 0.41 12.72
CA LYS A 48 20.17 -0.05 11.78
C LYS A 48 18.78 0.40 12.23
N GLY A 49 18.45 0.14 13.50
CA GLY A 49 17.14 0.49 14.06
C GLY A 49 16.85 1.99 13.97
N ILE A 50 17.86 2.82 14.30
CA ILE A 50 17.76 4.28 14.18
C ILE A 50 17.46 4.71 12.74
N TYR A 51 18.16 4.15 11.75
CA TYR A 51 17.94 4.51 10.36
C TYR A 51 16.57 4.06 9.83
N ILE A 52 16.11 2.86 10.18
CA ILE A 52 14.77 2.39 9.81
C ILE A 52 13.70 3.30 10.44
N SER A 53 13.83 3.65 11.72
CA SER A 53 12.89 4.56 12.39
C SER A 53 12.84 5.94 11.75
N LYS A 54 13.99 6.50 11.33
CA LYS A 54 14.03 7.78 10.60
C LYS A 54 13.30 7.70 9.27
N ALA A 55 13.49 6.63 8.51
CA ALA A 55 12.77 6.42 7.24
C ALA A 55 11.25 6.28 7.48
N MET A 56 10.84 5.49 8.48
CA MET A 56 9.42 5.33 8.83
C MET A 56 8.76 6.64 9.28
N ALA A 57 9.47 7.49 10.03
CA ALA A 57 8.98 8.81 10.42
C ALA A 57 8.66 9.68 9.20
N ILE A 58 9.57 9.72 8.20
CA ILE A 58 9.32 10.45 6.95
C ILE A 58 8.11 9.88 6.20
N ILE A 59 8.00 8.56 6.08
CA ILE A 59 6.86 7.91 5.41
C ILE A 59 5.55 8.24 6.13
N HIS A 60 5.56 8.33 7.46
CA HIS A 60 4.39 8.73 8.23
C HIS A 60 3.99 10.18 7.94
N GLU A 61 4.94 11.12 7.97
CA GLU A 61 4.69 12.53 7.61
C GLU A 61 4.14 12.66 6.18
N LEU A 62 4.70 11.91 5.22
CA LEU A 62 4.19 11.86 3.84
C LEU A 62 2.73 11.36 3.80
N SER A 63 2.39 10.36 4.60
CA SER A 63 1.02 9.85 4.71
C SER A 63 0.06 10.86 5.33
N GLU A 64 0.48 11.58 6.38
CA GLU A 64 -0.33 12.61 7.04
C GLU A 64 -0.52 13.85 6.15
N SER A 65 0.45 14.14 5.27
CA SER A 65 0.37 15.25 4.32
C SER A 65 -0.66 15.05 3.18
N LEU A 66 -1.22 13.84 3.03
CA LEU A 66 -2.16 13.54 1.95
C LEU A 66 -3.49 14.29 2.12
N ASN A 67 -3.79 15.16 1.17
CA ASN A 67 -5.07 15.87 1.15
C ASN A 67 -6.22 14.94 0.71
N LYS A 68 -7.05 14.53 1.66
CA LYS A 68 -8.19 13.63 1.43
C LYS A 68 -9.32 14.30 0.64
N GLU A 69 -9.45 15.62 0.72
CA GLU A 69 -10.51 16.39 0.05
C GLU A 69 -10.17 16.64 -1.44
N LYS A 70 -8.91 16.97 -1.72
CA LYS A 70 -8.44 17.31 -3.09
C LYS A 70 -7.90 16.12 -3.88
N GLY A 71 -7.47 15.05 -3.21
CA GLY A 71 -6.76 13.94 -3.86
C GLY A 71 -7.63 12.81 -4.40
N GLY A 72 -8.96 12.86 -4.19
CA GLY A 72 -9.91 11.88 -4.73
C GLY A 72 -9.52 10.42 -4.43
N ASP A 73 -9.67 9.55 -5.43
CA ASP A 73 -9.41 8.10 -5.29
C ASP A 73 -7.92 7.73 -5.16
N ILE A 74 -6.99 8.66 -5.43
CA ILE A 74 -5.55 8.41 -5.36
C ILE A 74 -5.06 8.42 -3.91
N THR A 75 -5.59 9.33 -3.08
CA THR A 75 -5.24 9.45 -1.67
C THR A 75 -5.35 8.13 -0.88
N PRO A 76 -6.48 7.39 -0.90
CA PRO A 76 -6.59 6.13 -0.16
C PRO A 76 -5.62 5.06 -0.68
N ARG A 77 -5.36 5.01 -2.00
CA ARG A 77 -4.40 4.05 -2.58
C ARG A 77 -2.98 4.35 -2.15
N LEU A 78 -2.60 5.63 -2.14
CA LEU A 78 -1.27 6.07 -1.73
C LEU A 78 -1.06 5.85 -0.22
N GLY A 79 -2.08 6.11 0.60
CA GLY A 79 -2.06 5.78 2.03
C GLY A 79 -1.86 4.28 2.29
N GLN A 80 -2.53 3.41 1.53
CA GLN A 80 -2.31 1.95 1.61
C GLN A 80 -0.89 1.55 1.21
N LEU A 81 -0.32 2.20 0.20
CA LEU A 81 1.06 1.95 -0.24
C LEU A 81 2.07 2.36 0.84
N TYR A 82 1.88 3.51 1.48
CA TYR A 82 2.72 3.92 2.62
C TYR A 82 2.58 2.99 3.82
N LEU A 83 1.36 2.55 4.15
CA LEU A 83 1.13 1.56 5.20
C LEU A 83 1.85 0.24 4.90
N PHE A 84 1.82 -0.22 3.64
CA PHE A 84 2.59 -1.38 3.20
C PHE A 84 4.09 -1.18 3.41
N CYS A 85 4.65 -0.04 2.99
CA CYS A 85 6.07 0.27 3.20
C CYS A 85 6.45 0.21 4.69
N THR A 86 5.71 0.90 5.55
CA THR A 86 5.94 0.90 7.00
C THR A 86 5.87 -0.52 7.59
N THR A 87 4.87 -1.31 7.19
CA THR A 87 4.73 -2.70 7.65
C THR A 87 5.90 -3.57 7.19
N GLN A 88 6.37 -3.39 5.96
CA GLN A 88 7.53 -4.10 5.42
C GLN A 88 8.81 -3.72 6.16
N LEU A 89 9.01 -2.45 6.50
CA LEU A 89 10.17 -1.99 7.25
C LEU A 89 10.21 -2.54 8.68
N VAL A 90 9.06 -2.63 9.36
CA VAL A 90 8.98 -3.31 10.67
C VAL A 90 9.42 -4.77 10.55
N LYS A 91 8.90 -5.50 9.56
CA LYS A 91 9.28 -6.90 9.32
C LYS A 91 10.77 -7.02 8.97
N ALA A 92 11.28 -6.14 8.11
CA ALA A 92 12.68 -6.11 7.71
C ALA A 92 13.60 -5.87 8.92
N ASN A 93 13.21 -4.97 9.83
CA ASN A 93 13.95 -4.66 11.04
C ASN A 93 14.07 -5.89 11.96
N ILE A 94 13.00 -6.65 12.12
CA ILE A 94 12.96 -7.87 12.96
C ILE A 94 13.73 -9.01 12.29
N ARG A 95 13.57 -9.18 10.97
CA ARG A 95 14.13 -10.31 10.21
C ARG A 95 15.55 -10.06 9.69
N LEU A 96 16.06 -8.84 9.82
CA LEU A 96 17.35 -8.41 9.23
C LEU A 96 17.41 -8.65 7.72
N ASP A 97 16.28 -8.43 7.02
CA ASP A 97 16.12 -8.81 5.61
C ASP A 97 16.34 -7.60 4.69
N ASN A 98 17.54 -7.52 4.10
CA ASN A 98 17.91 -6.48 3.14
C ASN A 98 17.01 -6.46 1.88
N LYS A 99 16.43 -7.59 1.46
CA LYS A 99 15.55 -7.62 0.28
C LYS A 99 14.24 -6.88 0.56
N MET A 100 13.70 -7.00 1.77
CA MET A 100 12.50 -6.27 2.17
C MET A 100 12.74 -4.75 2.17
N ILE A 101 13.95 -4.31 2.55
CA ILE A 101 14.33 -2.90 2.47
C ILE A 101 14.45 -2.45 1.00
N ASP A 102 15.04 -3.28 0.13
CA ASP A 102 15.16 -2.99 -1.31
C ASP A 102 13.81 -2.81 -2.00
N ASP A 103 12.82 -3.63 -1.63
CA ASP A 103 11.47 -3.49 -2.17
C ASP A 103 10.83 -2.15 -1.80
N VAL A 104 11.01 -1.70 -0.55
CA VAL A 104 10.54 -0.38 -0.10
C VAL A 104 11.28 0.75 -0.81
N ILE A 105 12.61 0.65 -0.95
CA ILE A 105 13.40 1.63 -1.71
C ILE A 105 12.86 1.77 -3.14
N ARG A 106 12.58 0.66 -3.82
CA ARG A 106 12.05 0.66 -5.20
C ARG A 106 10.72 1.39 -5.30
N ILE A 107 9.83 1.18 -4.32
CA ILE A 107 8.53 1.87 -4.27
C ILE A 107 8.72 3.37 -4.09
N LEU A 108 9.53 3.77 -3.10
CA LEU A 108 9.76 5.19 -2.81
C LEU A 108 10.47 5.90 -3.97
N ASP A 109 11.41 5.25 -4.64
CA ASP A 109 12.12 5.81 -5.79
C ASP A 109 11.19 5.96 -7.01
N GLY A 110 10.28 5.01 -7.23
CA GLY A 110 9.24 5.12 -8.24
C GLY A 110 8.30 6.30 -7.98
N LEU A 111 7.85 6.49 -6.73
CA LEU A 111 7.02 7.63 -6.34
C LEU A 111 7.77 8.96 -6.51
N ARG A 112 9.01 9.05 -6.00
CA ARG A 112 9.88 10.22 -6.20
C ARG A 112 9.99 10.58 -7.67
N SER A 113 10.27 9.60 -8.52
CA SER A 113 10.43 9.79 -9.96
C SER A 113 9.14 10.25 -10.63
N ALA A 114 7.98 9.74 -10.19
CA ALA A 114 6.68 10.20 -10.69
C ALA A 114 6.40 11.66 -10.28
N TYR A 115 6.68 12.04 -9.03
CA TYR A 115 6.52 13.43 -8.58
C TYR A 115 7.51 14.38 -9.24
N ALA A 116 8.76 13.95 -9.49
CA ALA A 116 9.78 14.78 -10.14
C ALA A 116 9.39 15.18 -11.58
N GLN A 117 8.51 14.43 -12.24
CA GLN A 117 8.01 14.78 -13.58
C GLN A 117 6.99 15.92 -13.56
N VAL A 118 6.35 16.19 -12.42
CA VAL A 118 5.30 17.21 -12.30
C VAL A 118 5.71 18.38 -11.41
N VAL A 119 6.74 18.22 -10.59
CA VAL A 119 7.33 19.31 -9.80
C VAL A 119 8.24 20.14 -10.71
N PRO A 120 7.94 21.43 -10.92
CA PRO A 120 8.86 22.33 -11.61
C PRO A 120 10.14 22.44 -10.78
N THR A 121 11.31 22.20 -11.35
CA THR A 121 12.59 22.38 -10.65
C THR A 121 13.02 23.84 -10.80
N HIS A 122 13.15 24.58 -9.71
CA HIS A 122 13.67 25.95 -9.73
C HIS A 122 15.19 25.93 -9.51
N ASP A 123 15.90 25.17 -10.35
CA ASP A 123 17.34 25.23 -10.37
C ASP A 123 17.76 26.64 -10.83
N GLY A 124 18.47 27.37 -9.97
CA GLY A 124 19.22 28.57 -10.34
C GLY A 124 20.35 28.32 -11.37
N LYS A 125 20.28 27.21 -12.11
CA LYS A 125 21.14 26.85 -13.22
C LYS A 125 20.29 26.78 -14.48
N ALA A 126 20.18 27.93 -15.15
CA ALA A 126 19.52 28.04 -16.43
C ALA A 126 20.11 27.06 -17.45
N ALA A 127 19.29 26.14 -17.95
CA ALA A 127 19.46 25.50 -19.26
C ALA A 127 18.40 26.10 -20.20
N PRO A 128 18.76 26.41 -21.47
CA PRO A 128 17.98 27.33 -22.28
C PRO A 128 16.70 26.69 -22.83
N ALA A 129 15.63 27.48 -22.74
CA ALA A 129 14.40 27.48 -23.52
C ALA A 129 14.21 26.35 -24.55
N ALA A 130 13.31 25.43 -24.23
CA ALA A 130 12.47 24.77 -25.23
C ALA A 130 11.03 25.28 -25.03
N SER A 131 10.51 25.97 -26.04
CA SER A 131 9.16 26.55 -26.07
C SER A 131 8.08 25.48 -25.83
N PRO A 132 6.98 25.80 -25.13
CA PRO A 132 5.88 24.84 -24.95
C PRO A 132 5.13 24.70 -26.28
N LYS A 133 5.34 23.57 -26.98
CA LYS A 133 4.34 23.07 -27.92
C LYS A 133 3.12 22.67 -27.09
N SER A 134 1.96 23.14 -27.52
CA SER A 134 0.63 22.77 -27.02
C SER A 134 0.53 21.27 -26.76
N VAL A 135 0.48 20.88 -25.48
CA VAL A 135 0.16 19.50 -25.09
C VAL A 135 -1.29 19.52 -24.64
N THR A 136 -2.16 18.96 -25.46
CA THR A 136 -3.52 18.60 -25.07
C THR A 136 -3.48 17.67 -23.85
N PRO A 137 -4.42 17.80 -22.89
CA PRO A 137 -4.49 16.88 -21.75
C PRO A 137 -4.60 15.43 -22.26
N PRO A 138 -3.98 14.44 -21.59
CA PRO A 138 -4.10 13.05 -21.99
C PRO A 138 -5.57 12.63 -21.93
N THR A 139 -6.14 12.28 -23.09
CA THR A 139 -7.41 11.59 -23.20
C THR A 139 -7.28 10.25 -22.49
N VAL A 140 -7.84 10.15 -21.29
CA VAL A 140 -8.14 8.86 -20.66
C VAL A 140 -9.14 8.15 -21.59
N PRO A 141 -8.88 6.91 -22.05
CA PRO A 141 -9.90 6.16 -22.76
C PRO A 141 -11.13 5.99 -21.86
N ALA A 142 -12.31 6.19 -22.44
CA ALA A 142 -13.60 6.16 -21.77
C ALA A 142 -13.75 4.94 -20.83
N PRO A 143 -14.47 5.07 -19.70
CA PRO A 143 -14.75 3.94 -18.83
C PRO A 143 -15.54 2.88 -19.61
N ILE A 144 -15.09 1.62 -19.53
CA ILE A 144 -15.89 0.47 -19.95
C ILE A 144 -17.19 0.52 -19.12
N PRO A 145 -18.39 0.55 -19.73
CA PRO A 145 -19.62 0.52 -18.97
C PRO A 145 -19.74 -0.84 -18.27
N LEU A 146 -19.74 -0.83 -16.94
CA LEU A 146 -20.17 -1.98 -16.15
C LEU A 146 -21.69 -2.13 -16.38
N GLN A 147 -22.09 -3.08 -17.22
CA GLN A 147 -23.50 -3.43 -17.37
C GLN A 147 -23.99 -4.09 -16.07
N THR A 148 -24.79 -3.35 -15.30
CA THR A 148 -25.54 -3.89 -14.17
C THR A 148 -26.62 -4.84 -14.69
N GLN A 149 -26.44 -6.14 -14.45
CA GLN A 149 -27.53 -7.13 -14.56
C GLN A 149 -27.65 -7.86 -13.22
N TYR A 150 -28.07 -7.13 -12.17
CA TYR A 150 -28.54 -7.76 -10.95
C TYR A 150 -30.03 -8.06 -11.10
N LYS A 151 -30.35 -9.24 -11.66
CA LYS A 151 -31.73 -9.72 -11.66
C LYS A 151 -32.09 -10.18 -10.25
N ALA A 152 -32.97 -9.43 -9.60
CA ALA A 152 -33.67 -9.86 -8.41
C ALA A 152 -34.60 -11.03 -8.76
N ASN A 153 -34.32 -12.24 -8.24
CA ASN A 153 -35.28 -13.33 -8.23
C ASN A 153 -35.91 -13.43 -6.84
N VAL A 154 -37.16 -12.97 -6.76
CA VAL A 154 -38.11 -13.27 -5.68
C VAL A 154 -38.75 -14.62 -6.01
N PRO A 155 -38.77 -15.62 -5.12
CA PRO A 155 -39.51 -16.85 -5.38
C PRO A 155 -40.98 -16.64 -5.01
N THR A 156 -41.88 -16.67 -6.00
CA THR A 156 -43.32 -16.81 -5.76
C THR A 156 -43.80 -18.15 -6.31
N SER A 157 -44.55 -18.82 -5.46
CA SER A 157 -45.14 -20.16 -5.51
C SER A 157 -45.79 -20.57 -6.84
N GLY A 158 -45.44 -21.76 -7.33
CA GLY A 158 -46.19 -22.49 -8.36
C GLY A 158 -46.94 -23.70 -7.77
N GLY A 159 -48.25 -23.74 -7.98
CA GLY A 159 -49.08 -24.95 -7.87
C GLY A 159 -49.27 -25.63 -9.25
N PRO A 160 -50.02 -26.74 -9.33
CA PRO A 160 -49.42 -28.07 -9.51
C PRO A 160 -49.75 -28.71 -10.87
N ASN A 161 -49.02 -29.78 -11.23
CA ASN A 161 -49.47 -30.97 -11.99
C ASN A 161 -48.25 -31.88 -12.25
N GLN A 162 -48.30 -33.21 -12.41
CA GLN A 162 -48.98 -34.37 -11.81
C GLN A 162 -48.28 -35.61 -12.44
N ALA A 163 -48.29 -36.76 -11.75
CA ALA A 163 -47.70 -38.09 -12.06
C ALA A 163 -46.32 -38.30 -11.39
N ASP A 164 -46.04 -39.33 -10.60
CA ASP A 164 -46.59 -40.68 -10.44
C ASP A 164 -46.53 -41.12 -8.97
N LYS A 165 -47.42 -42.02 -8.52
CA LYS A 165 -47.24 -42.79 -7.27
C LYS A 165 -46.50 -44.09 -7.58
N PRO A 166 -45.52 -44.50 -6.76
CA PRO A 166 -45.75 -45.70 -5.95
C PRO A 166 -45.15 -45.70 -4.51
N ASP A 167 -45.89 -46.39 -3.63
CA ASP A 167 -45.52 -47.16 -2.42
C ASP A 167 -44.92 -46.50 -1.14
N PRO A 168 -45.64 -46.48 0.02
CA PRO A 168 -45.19 -45.84 1.27
C PRO A 168 -44.45 -46.75 2.29
N ARG A 169 -43.58 -47.67 1.86
CA ARG A 169 -42.87 -48.57 2.81
C ARG A 169 -41.34 -48.45 2.86
N GLN A 170 -40.77 -47.26 2.67
CA GLN A 170 -39.35 -47.06 2.94
C GLN A 170 -39.10 -45.77 3.73
N VAL A 171 -38.69 -45.94 4.99
CA VAL A 171 -38.06 -44.90 5.79
C VAL A 171 -36.64 -44.67 5.28
N PRO A 172 -36.25 -43.46 4.86
CA PRO A 172 -34.84 -43.16 4.61
C PRO A 172 -34.09 -43.00 5.94
N PRO A 173 -32.84 -43.48 6.03
CA PRO A 173 -32.07 -43.52 7.28
C PRO A 173 -31.54 -42.13 7.68
N THR A 174 -31.42 -41.92 8.99
CA THR A 174 -30.70 -40.79 9.60
C THR A 174 -29.30 -40.66 9.02
N VAL A 175 -29.02 -39.59 8.26
CA VAL A 175 -27.66 -39.28 7.81
C VAL A 175 -26.90 -38.65 8.97
N GLN A 176 -26.11 -39.48 9.65
CA GLN A 176 -25.16 -39.09 10.67
C GLN A 176 -23.88 -38.58 9.96
N ASN A 177 -23.64 -37.27 10.02
CA ASN A 177 -22.41 -36.68 9.45
C ASN A 177 -21.17 -37.17 10.22
N PRO A 178 -20.13 -37.68 9.54
CA PRO A 178 -18.91 -38.13 10.19
C PRO A 178 -18.08 -36.95 10.74
N PRO A 179 -17.31 -37.16 11.83
CA PRO A 179 -16.46 -36.11 12.40
C PRO A 179 -15.33 -35.72 11.44
N ILE A 180 -15.12 -34.41 11.28
CA ILE A 180 -14.05 -33.84 10.48
C ILE A 180 -12.70 -34.23 11.10
N GLN A 181 -11.91 -35.05 10.39
CA GLN A 181 -10.52 -35.36 10.76
C GLN A 181 -9.60 -34.18 10.39
N PRO A 182 -8.72 -33.72 11.31
CA PRO A 182 -7.76 -32.67 10.98
C PRO A 182 -6.62 -33.21 10.10
N LYS A 183 -6.35 -32.51 8.99
CA LYS A 183 -5.22 -32.81 8.10
C LYS A 183 -3.88 -32.58 8.82
N SER A 184 -3.18 -33.67 9.07
CA SER A 184 -1.73 -33.86 9.25
C SER A 184 -0.99 -32.98 10.26
N ALA A 185 -0.75 -33.57 11.43
CA ALA A 185 0.21 -33.17 12.43
C ALA A 185 1.66 -33.40 11.95
N ALA A 186 2.35 -32.35 11.49
CA ALA A 186 3.79 -32.43 11.23
C ALA A 186 4.60 -31.18 11.63
N ASN A 187 3.98 -30.05 11.99
CA ASN A 187 4.72 -28.85 12.40
C ASN A 187 4.41 -28.34 13.82
N ALA A 188 3.63 -29.08 14.61
CA ALA A 188 3.27 -28.70 15.98
C ALA A 188 4.32 -29.05 17.06
N ALA A 189 5.40 -29.75 16.69
CA ALA A 189 6.43 -30.22 17.63
C ALA A 189 7.70 -29.35 17.71
N LYS A 190 7.81 -28.24 16.94
CA LYS A 190 8.98 -27.34 17.00
C LYS A 190 8.71 -25.94 17.57
N PHE A 191 7.47 -25.66 18.01
CA PHE A 191 7.10 -24.37 18.62
C PHE A 191 6.62 -24.48 20.09
N ARG A 192 6.69 -25.67 20.72
CA ARG A 192 6.36 -25.89 22.15
C ARG A 192 7.58 -26.16 23.03
N ALA A 193 8.73 -25.57 22.70
CA ALA A 193 9.97 -25.68 23.48
C ALA A 193 10.73 -24.35 23.69
N ALA A 194 10.04 -23.21 23.62
CA ALA A 194 10.68 -21.89 23.85
C ALA A 194 9.91 -20.95 24.82
N ASN A 195 8.84 -21.41 25.47
CA ASN A 195 8.10 -20.63 26.48
C ASN A 195 8.10 -21.27 27.88
N ALA A 196 9.09 -22.13 28.18
CA ALA A 196 9.25 -22.78 29.49
C ALA A 196 10.39 -22.20 30.36
N TYR A 197 10.88 -20.99 30.06
CA TYR A 197 11.96 -20.35 30.84
C TYR A 197 11.56 -19.12 31.66
N THR A 198 10.26 -18.81 31.75
CA THR A 198 9.78 -17.60 32.44
C THR A 198 8.80 -17.90 33.57
N ASN A 199 9.00 -18.99 34.31
CA ASN A 199 8.29 -19.19 35.59
C ASN A 199 8.99 -20.16 36.56
N ALA A 200 10.32 -20.07 36.66
CA ALA A 200 11.10 -20.88 37.61
C ALA A 200 12.30 -20.14 38.21
N ASN A 201 12.19 -18.83 38.45
CA ASN A 201 13.03 -18.19 39.46
C ASN A 201 12.29 -17.00 40.08
N ARG A 202 12.14 -17.13 41.40
CA ARG A 202 12.05 -16.08 42.43
C ARG A 202 12.27 -14.64 41.97
#